data_AF-A0A124EGL1-F1
#
_entry.id   AF-A0A124EGL1-F1
#
_cell.length_a   1.000
_cell.length_b   1.000
_cell.length_c   1.000
_cell.angle_alpha   90.00
_cell.angle_beta   90.00
_cell.angle_gamma   90.00
#
_symmetry.space_group_name_H-M   'P 1'
#
loop_
_entity.id
_entity.type
_entity.pdbx_description
1 polymer ?
#
loop_
_entity_poly.entity_id
_entity_poly.type
_entity_poly.pdbx_seq_one_letter_code
_entity_poly.pdbx_strand_id
1 'polypeptide(L)'
;MVRTINSRKLALSGQGKCSRKNLWKFIQSFCFDEDGYKKGSDWEQLYSDLVSFKLNYVESSSICFDDGHGMYRDIRTMSPGTQTNILLEYIVHKDTNLPLLIDQPEDNVDNQTIYSKIRGWFKDLKHSRQVIVVTHDANIVINADAENVIVAEQPQPGVFKYAYGALEYDDILDRASLILDGGKDAVKRRLVKYGD
;
A
#
# COMPACT_ATOMS: atom_id res chain seq x y z
N MET A 1 -24.93 -19.39 -23.73
CA MET A 1 -26.15 -18.77 -23.16
C MET A 1 -25.94 -18.60 -21.66
N VAL A 2 -25.54 -17.41 -21.19
CA VAL A 2 -25.21 -17.18 -19.77
C VAL A 2 -26.51 -17.11 -18.97
N ARG A 3 -26.92 -18.23 -18.36
CA ARG A 3 -28.04 -18.25 -17.41
C ARG A 3 -27.49 -17.80 -16.06
N THR A 4 -27.53 -16.49 -15.79
CA THR A 4 -27.16 -15.92 -14.48
C THR A 4 -28.26 -16.17 -13.43
N ILE A 5 -27.97 -15.78 -12.18
CA ILE A 5 -28.89 -15.63 -11.03
C ILE A 5 -30.32 -15.17 -11.42
N ASN A 6 -30.48 -14.38 -12.49
CA ASN A 6 -31.77 -13.91 -13.01
C ASN A 6 -32.72 -15.02 -13.49
N SER A 7 -32.22 -16.22 -13.80
CA SER A 7 -33.07 -17.32 -14.28
C SER A 7 -33.83 -18.00 -13.14
N ARG A 8 -33.28 -18.01 -11.93
CA ARG A 8 -33.81 -18.72 -10.75
C ARG A 8 -34.33 -17.80 -9.65
N LYS A 9 -33.95 -16.51 -9.63
CA LYS A 9 -34.47 -15.54 -8.67
C LYS A 9 -35.79 -14.89 -9.09
N LEU A 10 -36.65 -14.63 -8.11
CA LEU A 10 -37.72 -13.65 -8.23
C LEU A 10 -37.11 -12.25 -8.36
N ALA A 11 -37.80 -11.33 -9.04
CA ALA A 11 -37.49 -9.92 -8.88
C ALA A 11 -37.70 -9.57 -7.41
N LEU A 12 -36.67 -9.03 -6.74
CA LEU A 12 -36.83 -8.57 -5.36
C LEU A 12 -37.95 -7.52 -5.32
N SER A 13 -38.97 -7.78 -4.50
CA SER A 13 -40.12 -6.88 -4.39
C SER A 13 -39.65 -5.46 -4.04
N GLY A 14 -40.07 -4.47 -4.85
CA GLY A 14 -39.67 -3.07 -4.68
C GLY A 14 -38.25 -2.69 -5.12
N GLN A 15 -37.41 -3.60 -5.63
CA GLN A 15 -36.04 -3.27 -6.09
C GLN A 15 -35.88 -3.20 -7.62
N GLY A 16 -36.91 -3.55 -8.40
CA GLY A 16 -36.87 -3.50 -9.87
C GLY A 16 -35.92 -4.55 -10.48
N LYS A 17 -35.47 -4.32 -11.73
CA LYS A 17 -34.48 -5.20 -12.40
C LYS A 17 -33.09 -5.05 -11.77
N CYS A 18 -32.32 -6.13 -11.76
CA CYS A 18 -30.93 -6.11 -11.30
C CYS A 18 -30.09 -5.16 -12.19
N SER A 19 -29.35 -4.27 -11.55
CA SER A 19 -28.49 -3.24 -12.10
C SER A 19 -27.26 -3.10 -11.21
N ARG A 20 -26.23 -2.38 -11.67
CA ARG A 20 -25.01 -2.16 -10.86
C ARG A 20 -25.31 -1.47 -9.52
N LYS A 21 -26.35 -0.63 -9.45
CA LYS A 21 -26.74 0.13 -8.24
C LYS A 21 -27.40 -0.72 -7.15
N ASN A 22 -28.03 -1.84 -7.50
CA ASN A 22 -28.76 -2.71 -6.56
C ASN A 22 -28.21 -4.15 -6.51
N LEU A 23 -27.08 -4.43 -7.18
CA LEU A 23 -26.46 -5.75 -7.27
C LEU A 23 -26.22 -6.40 -5.90
N TRP A 24 -25.75 -5.63 -4.91
CA TRP A 24 -25.46 -6.15 -3.57
C TRP A 24 -26.68 -6.73 -2.87
N LYS A 25 -27.85 -6.08 -3.00
CA LYS A 25 -29.11 -6.58 -2.43
C LYS A 25 -29.54 -7.89 -3.07
N PHE A 26 -29.30 -8.03 -4.38
CA PHE A 26 -29.56 -9.28 -5.09
C PHE A 26 -28.63 -10.41 -4.65
N ILE A 27 -27.35 -10.12 -4.36
CA ILE A 27 -26.39 -11.09 -3.81
C ILE A 27 -26.77 -11.50 -2.38
N GLN A 28 -27.08 -10.55 -1.50
CA GLN A 28 -27.45 -10.86 -0.12
C GLN A 28 -28.70 -11.74 -0.03
N SER A 29 -29.79 -11.35 -0.70
CA SER A 29 -30.98 -12.20 -0.75
C SER A 29 -30.73 -13.51 -1.52
N PHE A 30 -29.62 -13.65 -2.25
CA PHE A 30 -29.32 -14.90 -2.95
C PHE A 30 -28.62 -15.89 -2.04
N CYS A 31 -27.75 -15.37 -1.16
CA CYS A 31 -27.00 -16.18 -0.22
C CYS A 31 -27.77 -16.50 1.06
N PHE A 32 -28.76 -15.68 1.44
CA PHE A 32 -29.30 -15.69 2.81
C PHE A 32 -30.84 -15.63 2.93
N ASP A 33 -31.59 -15.68 1.83
CA ASP A 33 -33.05 -15.49 1.84
C ASP A 33 -33.73 -16.59 1.01
N GLU A 34 -34.50 -17.44 1.70
CA GLU A 34 -35.17 -18.62 1.13
C GLU A 34 -36.36 -18.24 0.22
N ASP A 35 -36.94 -17.04 0.39
CA ASP A 35 -38.07 -16.57 -0.42
C ASP A 35 -37.61 -15.98 -1.78
N GLY A 36 -36.30 -15.90 -2.02
CA GLY A 36 -35.72 -15.28 -3.20
C GLY A 36 -35.86 -16.08 -4.50
N TYR A 37 -36.34 -17.32 -4.45
CA TYR A 37 -36.34 -18.26 -5.58
C TYR A 37 -37.69 -18.38 -6.30
N LYS A 38 -37.66 -18.59 -7.61
CA LYS A 38 -38.87 -18.86 -8.40
C LYS A 38 -39.52 -20.16 -7.93
N LYS A 39 -40.85 -20.23 -7.98
CA LYS A 39 -41.62 -21.42 -7.61
C LYS A 39 -41.09 -22.67 -8.34
N GLY A 40 -40.73 -23.70 -7.57
CA GLY A 40 -40.11 -24.92 -8.10
C GLY A 40 -38.63 -24.78 -8.43
N SER A 41 -37.93 -23.82 -7.82
CA SER A 41 -36.48 -23.67 -7.84
C SER A 41 -36.00 -23.33 -6.43
N ASP A 42 -34.88 -23.93 -6.03
CA ASP A 42 -34.25 -23.78 -4.73
C ASP A 42 -32.71 -23.71 -4.91
N TRP A 43 -31.98 -23.66 -3.79
CA TRP A 43 -30.52 -23.64 -3.82
C TRP A 43 -29.91 -24.97 -4.31
N GLU A 44 -30.55 -26.11 -4.07
CA GLU A 44 -30.07 -27.45 -4.46
C GLU A 44 -30.08 -27.63 -5.98
N GLN A 45 -31.14 -27.18 -6.63
CA GLN A 45 -31.29 -27.21 -8.09
C GLN A 45 -30.32 -26.27 -8.77
N LEU A 46 -30.11 -25.08 -8.19
CA LEU A 46 -29.10 -24.16 -8.69
C LEU A 46 -27.69 -24.71 -8.52
N TYR A 47 -27.40 -25.35 -7.39
CA TYR A 47 -26.12 -26.00 -7.17
C TYR A 47 -25.88 -27.11 -8.21
N SER A 48 -26.89 -27.95 -8.46
CA SER A 48 -26.84 -29.02 -9.48
C SER A 48 -26.65 -28.47 -10.91
N ASP A 49 -27.33 -27.37 -11.26
CA ASP A 49 -27.10 -26.66 -12.52
C ASP A 49 -25.65 -26.15 -12.61
N LEU A 50 -25.12 -25.52 -11.56
CA LEU A 50 -23.74 -25.04 -11.50
C LEU A 50 -22.72 -26.19 -11.66
N VAL A 51 -22.96 -27.33 -11.02
CA VAL A 51 -22.15 -28.55 -11.17
C VAL A 51 -22.19 -29.07 -12.61
N SER A 52 -23.34 -28.98 -13.28
CA SER A 52 -23.49 -29.43 -14.69
C SER A 52 -22.63 -28.65 -15.68
N PHE A 53 -22.27 -27.41 -15.36
CA PHE A 53 -21.36 -26.61 -16.18
C PHE A 53 -19.90 -27.06 -16.10
N LYS A 54 -19.57 -28.04 -15.25
CA LYS A 54 -18.18 -28.53 -15.03
C LYS A 54 -17.20 -27.38 -14.80
N LEU A 55 -17.62 -26.41 -14.01
CA LEU A 55 -16.80 -25.24 -13.69
C LEU A 55 -15.68 -25.67 -12.74
N ASN A 56 -14.44 -25.38 -13.10
CA ASN A 56 -13.33 -25.46 -12.15
C ASN A 56 -13.35 -24.20 -11.29
N TYR A 57 -13.72 -24.35 -10.02
CA TYR A 57 -13.54 -23.29 -9.05
C TYR A 57 -12.05 -23.18 -8.72
N VAL A 58 -11.45 -22.04 -9.03
CA VAL A 58 -10.09 -21.69 -8.61
C VAL A 58 -10.23 -20.52 -7.67
N GLU A 59 -10.00 -20.77 -6.38
CA GLU A 59 -9.89 -19.68 -5.41
C GLU A 59 -8.67 -18.84 -5.77
N SER A 60 -8.88 -17.55 -6.01
CA SER A 60 -7.79 -16.62 -6.23
C SER A 60 -8.07 -15.32 -5.50
N SER A 61 -7.12 -14.87 -4.70
CA SER A 61 -7.12 -13.52 -4.12
C SER A 61 -6.41 -12.58 -5.09
N SER A 62 -7.01 -11.45 -5.41
CA SER A 62 -6.38 -10.36 -6.17
C SER A 62 -6.61 -9.04 -5.45
N ILE A 63 -5.59 -8.20 -5.43
CA ILE A 63 -5.72 -6.79 -5.06
C ILE A 63 -5.76 -6.04 -6.38
N CYS A 64 -6.84 -5.31 -6.62
CA CYS A 64 -7.01 -4.53 -7.84
C CYS A 64 -6.86 -3.03 -7.52
N PHE A 65 -6.05 -2.32 -8.30
CA PHE A 65 -5.76 -0.90 -8.13
C PHE A 65 -6.14 -0.12 -9.39
N ASP A 66 -6.70 1.08 -9.21
CA ASP A 66 -6.99 2.03 -10.30
C ASP A 66 -5.83 3.02 -10.39
N ASP A 67 -5.14 3.04 -11.52
CA ASP A 67 -4.01 3.93 -11.77
C ASP A 67 -4.43 5.33 -12.27
N GLY A 68 -5.74 5.63 -12.26
CA GLY A 68 -6.30 6.91 -12.70
C GLY A 68 -6.92 6.88 -14.10
N HIS A 69 -6.92 5.72 -14.77
CA HIS A 69 -7.58 5.53 -16.06
C HIS A 69 -8.98 4.91 -15.94
N GLY A 70 -9.51 4.74 -14.72
CA GLY A 70 -10.84 4.21 -14.48
C GLY A 70 -10.96 2.70 -14.70
N MET A 71 -9.83 2.01 -14.80
CA MET A 71 -9.73 0.56 -14.99
C MET A 71 -8.92 -0.06 -13.87
N TYR A 72 -9.57 -0.88 -13.07
CA TYR A 72 -8.92 -1.67 -12.03
C TYR A 72 -8.07 -2.77 -12.65
N ARG A 73 -6.79 -2.83 -12.27
CA ARG A 73 -5.85 -3.89 -12.69
C ARG A 73 -5.28 -4.61 -11.49
N ASP A 74 -5.02 -5.90 -11.65
CA ASP A 74 -4.40 -6.72 -10.62
C ASP A 74 -2.96 -6.25 -10.37
N ILE A 75 -2.63 -5.91 -9.12
CA ILE A 75 -1.30 -5.42 -8.76
C ILE A 75 -0.20 -6.42 -9.12
N ARG A 76 -0.50 -7.73 -9.14
CA ARG A 76 0.46 -8.79 -9.50
C ARG A 76 0.96 -8.69 -10.94
N THR A 77 0.23 -7.97 -11.79
CA THR A 77 0.61 -7.71 -13.19
C THR A 77 1.39 -6.40 -13.38
N MET A 78 1.51 -5.59 -12.32
CA MET A 78 2.22 -4.31 -12.35
C MET A 78 3.72 -4.48 -12.04
N SER A 79 4.53 -3.47 -12.35
CA SER A 79 5.97 -3.50 -12.03
C SER A 79 6.21 -3.56 -10.52
N PRO A 80 7.33 -4.16 -10.06
CA PRO A 80 7.66 -4.23 -8.63
C PRO A 80 7.62 -2.88 -7.91
N GLY A 81 8.17 -1.81 -8.52
CA GLY A 81 8.10 -0.47 -7.94
C GLY A 81 6.67 0.08 -7.82
N THR A 82 5.79 -0.25 -8.78
CA THR A 82 4.37 0.13 -8.70
C THR A 82 3.65 -0.61 -7.57
N GLN A 83 3.92 -1.92 -7.43
CA GLN A 83 3.36 -2.72 -6.34
C GLN A 83 3.79 -2.17 -4.96
N THR A 84 5.07 -1.84 -4.79
CA THR A 84 5.60 -1.23 -3.57
C THR A 84 4.90 0.10 -3.26
N ASN A 85 4.72 0.96 -4.25
CA ASN A 85 4.05 2.24 -4.07
C ASN A 85 2.60 2.08 -3.60
N ILE A 86 1.85 1.18 -4.24
CA ILE A 86 0.45 0.92 -3.87
C ILE A 86 0.36 0.41 -2.43
N LEU A 87 1.24 -0.51 -2.06
CA LEU A 87 1.27 -1.06 -0.71
C LEU A 87 1.64 0.02 0.32
N LEU A 88 2.65 0.85 0.02
CA LEU A 88 3.08 1.92 0.91
C LEU A 88 1.97 2.98 1.08
N GLU A 89 1.32 3.37 -0.02
CA GLU A 89 0.17 4.29 0.01
C GLU A 89 -0.97 3.73 0.87
N TYR A 90 -1.27 2.44 0.74
CA TYR A 90 -2.26 1.76 1.58
C TYR A 90 -1.87 1.77 3.06
N ILE A 91 -0.61 1.47 3.40
CA ILE A 91 -0.11 1.43 4.78
C ILE A 91 -0.16 2.82 5.42
N VAL A 92 0.20 3.87 4.67
CA VAL A 92 0.21 5.26 5.12
C VAL A 92 -1.21 5.76 5.39
N HIS A 93 -2.15 5.50 4.48
CA HIS A 93 -3.53 6.01 4.59
C HIS A 93 -4.46 5.13 5.42
N LYS A 94 -3.98 4.00 5.93
CA LYS A 94 -4.76 3.16 6.83
C LYS A 94 -4.96 3.90 8.16
N ASP A 95 -6.23 4.04 8.56
CA ASP A 95 -6.59 4.62 9.86
C ASP A 95 -6.19 3.65 10.99
N THR A 96 -5.03 3.91 11.59
CA THR A 96 -4.47 3.12 12.69
C THR A 96 -3.43 3.92 13.47
N ASN A 97 -3.37 3.68 14.78
CA ASN A 97 -2.38 4.24 15.69
C ASN A 97 -1.20 3.29 15.97
N LEU A 98 -1.16 2.10 15.36
CA LEU A 98 -0.08 1.13 15.55
C LEU A 98 1.23 1.69 15.00
N PRO A 99 2.38 1.58 15.67
CA PRO A 99 3.65 2.06 15.14
C PRO A 99 3.95 1.51 13.74
N LEU A 100 4.53 2.34 12.88
CA LEU A 100 5.00 1.96 11.56
C LEU A 100 6.52 1.80 11.59
N LEU A 101 7.01 0.59 11.34
CA LEU A 101 8.43 0.31 11.20
C LEU A 101 8.72 0.03 9.74
N ILE A 102 9.63 0.79 9.13
CA ILE A 102 10.02 0.62 7.72
C ILE A 102 11.54 0.58 7.63
N ASP A 103 12.03 -0.45 6.95
CA ASP A 103 13.44 -0.62 6.64
C ASP A 103 13.68 -0.25 5.17
N GLN A 104 14.61 0.66 4.94
CA GLN A 104 15.06 1.15 3.63
C GLN A 104 13.91 1.39 2.63
N PRO A 105 12.96 2.31 2.92
CA PRO A 105 11.88 2.64 1.99
C PRO A 105 12.36 3.07 0.59
N GLU A 106 13.61 3.52 0.49
CA GLU A 106 14.28 3.94 -0.74
C GLU A 106 14.68 2.82 -1.71
N ASP A 107 15.01 1.62 -1.24
CA ASP A 107 15.72 0.62 -2.05
C ASP A 107 14.85 0.07 -3.19
N ASN A 108 13.53 0.09 -3.00
CA ASN A 108 12.55 -0.41 -3.97
C ASN A 108 11.92 0.71 -4.82
N VAL A 109 12.49 1.91 -4.74
CA VAL A 109 11.89 3.16 -5.20
C VAL A 109 12.84 3.90 -6.16
N ASP A 110 12.67 3.62 -7.45
CA ASP A 110 13.57 4.10 -8.51
C ASP A 110 13.06 5.38 -9.22
N ASN A 111 12.42 6.31 -8.50
CA ASN A 111 11.94 7.54 -9.15
C ASN A 111 11.92 8.75 -8.20
N GLN A 112 12.46 9.89 -8.66
CA GLN A 112 12.45 11.16 -7.90
C GLN A 112 11.03 11.54 -7.44
N THR A 113 10.02 11.21 -8.24
CA THR A 113 8.60 11.42 -7.94
C THR A 113 8.12 10.63 -6.72
N ILE A 114 8.71 9.48 -6.41
CA ILE A 114 8.29 8.67 -5.28
C ILE A 114 8.99 9.16 -4.01
N TYR A 115 10.25 9.58 -4.08
CA TYR A 115 10.92 10.23 -2.95
C TYR A 115 10.15 11.47 -2.45
N SER A 116 9.63 12.30 -3.37
CA SER A 116 8.80 13.44 -2.96
C SER A 116 7.51 13.01 -2.27
N LYS A 117 6.87 11.91 -2.71
CA LYS A 117 5.68 11.34 -2.07
C LYS A 117 5.96 10.76 -0.69
N ILE A 118 7.01 9.94 -0.56
CA ILE A 118 7.42 9.30 0.70
C ILE A 118 7.66 10.34 1.79
N ARG A 119 8.36 11.43 1.44
CA ARG A 119 8.57 12.55 2.36
C ARG A 119 7.26 13.18 2.82
N GLY A 120 6.34 13.47 1.89
CA GLY A 120 5.03 14.02 2.22
C GLY A 120 4.24 13.09 3.15
N TRP A 121 4.22 11.80 2.82
CA TRP A 121 3.58 10.77 3.64
C TRP A 121 4.11 10.73 5.06
N PHE A 122 5.43 10.67 5.26
CA PHE A 122 6.00 10.63 6.61
C PHE A 122 5.73 11.92 7.39
N LYS A 123 5.82 13.08 6.71
CA LYS A 123 5.53 14.38 7.32
C LYS A 123 4.09 14.48 7.84
N ASP A 124 3.12 13.94 7.10
CA ASP A 124 1.73 13.97 7.52
C ASP A 124 1.43 12.86 8.55
N LEU A 125 1.98 11.66 8.33
CA LEU A 125 1.70 10.47 9.13
C LEU A 125 2.25 10.58 10.56
N LYS A 126 3.40 11.23 10.75
CA LYS A 126 4.02 11.41 12.09
C LYS A 126 3.14 12.17 13.08
N HIS A 127 2.15 12.93 12.61
CA HIS A 127 1.20 13.65 13.46
C HIS A 127 0.11 12.76 14.08
N SER A 128 -0.21 11.63 13.45
CA SER A 128 -1.28 10.72 13.90
C SER A 128 -0.77 9.35 14.32
N ARG A 129 0.47 9.01 13.96
CA ARG A 129 1.04 7.67 14.12
C ARG A 129 2.55 7.74 14.30
N GLN A 130 3.11 6.93 15.21
CA GLN A 130 4.57 6.83 15.35
C GLN A 130 5.17 6.13 14.11
N VAL A 131 6.17 6.77 13.50
CA VAL A 131 6.89 6.23 12.34
C VAL A 131 8.37 6.08 12.70
N ILE A 132 8.92 4.89 12.51
CA ILE A 132 10.32 4.56 12.73
C ILE A 132 10.88 4.07 11.39
N VAL A 133 11.85 4.80 10.87
CA VAL A 133 12.47 4.52 9.57
C VAL A 133 13.94 4.23 9.76
N VAL A 134 14.40 3.09 9.23
CA VAL A 134 15.82 2.80 9.03
C VAL A 134 16.15 3.16 7.60
N THR A 135 17.12 4.05 7.40
CA THR A 135 17.47 4.54 6.07
C THR A 135 18.93 4.95 6.03
N HIS A 136 19.50 4.87 4.83
CA HIS A 136 20.82 5.41 4.53
C HIS A 136 20.75 6.67 3.65
N ASP A 137 19.55 7.14 3.32
CA ASP A 137 19.34 8.36 2.54
C ASP A 137 19.18 9.59 3.45
N ALA A 138 20.16 10.49 3.38
CA ALA A 138 20.13 11.79 4.04
C ALA A 138 18.87 12.60 3.67
N ASN A 139 18.36 12.45 2.46
CA ASN A 139 17.17 13.16 2.03
C ASN A 139 15.91 12.71 2.76
N ILE A 140 15.82 11.46 3.22
CA ILE A 140 14.69 10.98 4.01
C ILE A 140 14.80 11.54 5.43
N VAL A 141 15.98 11.47 6.05
CA VAL A 141 16.20 11.96 7.42
C VAL A 141 15.99 13.47 7.52
N ILE A 142 16.63 14.24 6.63
CA ILE A 142 16.65 15.70 6.70
C ILE A 142 15.34 16.29 6.17
N ASN A 143 14.87 15.86 5.00
CA ASN A 143 13.73 16.52 4.37
C ASN A 143 12.36 16.04 4.90
N ALA A 144 12.29 14.89 5.60
CA ALA A 144 11.08 14.50 6.32
C ALA A 144 10.96 15.18 7.70
N ASP A 145 11.96 15.99 8.09
CA ASP A 145 11.97 16.76 9.33
C ASP A 145 11.83 15.84 10.55
N ALA A 146 12.76 14.89 10.69
CA ALA A 146 12.70 13.87 11.73
C ALA A 146 12.85 14.49 13.14
N GLU A 147 11.89 14.20 14.03
CA GLU A 147 11.91 14.73 15.40
C GLU A 147 13.01 14.12 16.27
N ASN A 148 13.45 12.90 15.93
CA ASN A 148 14.54 12.22 16.61
C ASN A 148 15.31 11.37 15.60
N VAL A 149 16.61 11.60 15.51
CA VAL A 149 17.53 10.83 14.68
C VAL A 149 18.37 9.96 15.60
N ILE A 150 18.47 8.67 15.26
CA ILE A 150 19.37 7.73 15.95
C ILE A 150 20.49 7.39 14.97
N VAL A 151 21.69 7.89 15.25
CA VAL A 151 22.88 7.65 14.46
C VAL A 151 23.60 6.44 15.01
N ALA A 152 23.76 5.41 14.18
CA ALA A 152 24.53 4.21 14.51
C ALA A 152 25.91 4.27 13.85
N GLU A 153 26.97 4.23 14.65
CA GLU A 153 28.35 4.18 14.20
C GLU A 153 28.98 2.84 14.57
N GLN A 154 29.77 2.27 13.66
CA GLN A 154 30.55 1.06 13.91
C GLN A 154 32.05 1.39 13.88
N PRO A 155 32.62 1.98 14.95
CA PRO A 155 34.04 2.34 14.99
C PRO A 155 34.98 1.13 14.88
N GLN A 156 34.52 -0.05 15.27
CA GLN A 156 35.25 -1.31 15.15
C GLN A 156 34.25 -2.42 14.77
N PRO A 157 34.68 -3.46 14.01
CA PRO A 157 33.79 -4.56 13.64
C PRO A 157 33.09 -5.16 14.87
N GLY A 158 31.75 -5.17 14.84
CA GLY A 158 30.93 -5.71 15.93
C GLY A 158 30.73 -4.77 17.14
N VAL A 159 31.36 -3.59 17.17
CA VAL A 159 31.17 -2.59 18.24
C VAL A 159 30.36 -1.42 17.68
N PHE A 160 29.15 -1.24 18.21
CA PHE A 160 28.28 -0.13 17.83
C PHE A 160 28.25 0.96 18.89
N LYS A 161 28.27 2.21 18.45
CA LYS A 161 27.99 3.40 19.25
C LYS A 161 26.78 4.09 18.68
N TYR A 162 25.97 4.66 19.57
CA TYR A 162 24.75 5.35 19.17
C TYR A 162 24.78 6.77 19.73
N ALA A 163 24.42 7.72 18.87
CA ALA A 163 24.07 9.08 19.25
C ALA A 163 22.60 9.32 18.86
N TYR A 164 21.88 10.11 19.66
CA TYR A 164 20.48 10.39 19.36
C TYR A 164 20.10 11.79 19.83
N GLY A 165 19.09 12.35 19.17
CA GLY A 165 18.55 13.67 19.48
C GLY A 165 17.70 14.20 18.34
N ALA A 166 17.05 15.34 18.59
CA ALA A 166 16.43 16.11 17.53
C ALA A 166 17.46 16.52 16.47
N LEU A 167 17.00 16.77 15.25
CA LEU A 167 17.89 17.11 14.14
C LEU A 167 18.73 18.36 14.46
N GLU A 168 18.20 19.36 15.15
CA GLU A 168 18.93 20.57 15.53
C GLU A 168 19.71 20.46 16.85
N TYR A 169 19.69 19.30 17.51
CA TYR A 169 20.37 19.11 18.79
C TYR A 169 21.86 18.79 18.62
N ASP A 170 22.71 19.62 19.23
CA ASP A 170 24.17 19.44 19.27
C ASP A 170 24.78 19.25 17.87
N ASP A 171 25.54 18.17 17.65
CA ASP A 171 26.18 17.84 16.38
C ASP A 171 25.46 16.72 15.60
N ILE A 172 24.20 16.39 15.94
CA ILE A 172 23.45 15.29 15.33
C ILE A 172 23.30 15.46 13.82
N LEU A 173 22.93 16.66 13.34
CA LEU A 173 22.81 16.93 11.90
C LEU A 173 24.16 16.74 11.19
N ASP A 174 25.24 17.29 11.75
CA ASP A 174 26.58 17.19 11.16
C ASP A 174 27.05 15.72 11.11
N ARG A 175 26.79 14.92 12.15
CA ARG A 175 27.10 13.49 12.18
C ARG A 175 26.28 12.69 11.19
N ALA A 176 24.97 12.92 11.13
CA ALA A 176 24.07 12.27 10.19
C ALA A 176 24.51 12.58 8.74
N SER A 177 24.77 13.85 8.41
CA SER A 177 25.27 14.24 7.10
C SER A 177 26.65 13.65 6.78
N LEU A 178 27.55 13.52 7.76
CA LEU A 178 28.86 12.90 7.56
C LEU A 178 28.73 11.42 7.16
N ILE A 179 27.86 10.67 7.84
CA ILE A 179 27.67 9.23 7.63
C ILE A 179 26.89 8.95 6.34
N LEU A 180 25.81 9.70 6.10
CA LEU A 180 24.89 9.43 5.00
C LEU A 180 25.39 10.00 3.66
N ASP A 181 26.00 11.19 3.67
CA ASP A 181 26.46 11.88 2.45
C ASP A 181 27.99 11.85 2.24
N GLY A 182 28.75 11.31 3.20
CA GLY A 182 30.22 11.33 3.17
C GLY A 182 30.83 12.69 3.54
N GLY A 183 30.03 13.55 4.18
CA GLY A 183 30.43 14.86 4.68
C GLY A 183 30.56 15.96 3.62
N LYS A 184 30.87 17.17 4.08
CA LYS A 184 30.98 18.39 3.24
C LYS A 184 31.94 18.20 2.05
N ASP A 185 32.98 17.39 2.21
CA ASP A 185 33.95 17.11 1.15
C ASP A 185 33.43 16.18 0.04
N ALA A 186 32.49 15.29 0.33
CA ALA A 186 31.84 14.46 -0.69
C ALA A 186 30.85 15.29 -1.54
N VAL A 187 30.10 16.19 -0.90
CA VAL A 187 29.23 17.17 -1.58
C VAL A 187 30.05 18.11 -2.46
N LYS A 188 31.17 18.64 -1.93
CA LYS A 188 32.08 19.51 -2.69
C LYS A 188 32.71 18.78 -3.88
N ARG A 189 33.06 17.49 -3.75
CA ARG A 189 33.53 16.67 -4.87
C ARG A 189 32.46 16.45 -5.94
N ARG A 190 31.18 16.29 -5.58
CA ARG A 190 30.07 16.21 -6.55
C ARG A 190 29.91 17.53 -7.30
N LEU A 191 29.94 18.67 -6.60
CA LEU A 191 29.84 20.00 -7.23
C LEU A 191 31.02 20.31 -8.17
N VAL A 192 32.23 19.89 -7.83
CA VAL A 192 33.41 20.08 -8.71
C VAL A 192 33.39 19.16 -9.93
N LYS A 193 32.86 17.93 -9.78
CA LYS A 193 32.81 16.94 -10.87
C LYS A 193 31.68 17.19 -11.87
N TYR A 194 30.62 17.86 -11.43
CA TYR A 194 29.42 18.19 -12.24
C TYR A 194 29.18 19.70 -12.33
N GLY A 195 30.23 20.51 -12.15
CA GLY A 195 30.11 21.97 -12.11
C GLY A 195 29.69 22.56 -13.45
N ASP A 196 28.41 22.94 -13.48
CA ASP A 196 27.61 23.81 -14.36
C ASP A 196 27.56 23.52 -15.89
#